data_AF-A0A353XZK3-F1
#
_entry.id   AF-A0A353XZK3-F1
#
_cell.length_a   1.000
_cell.length_b   1.000
_cell.length_c   1.000
_cell.angle_alpha   90.00
_cell.angle_beta   90.00
_cell.angle_gamma   90.00
#
_symmetry.space_group_name_H-M   'P 1'
#
loop_
_entity.id
_entity.type
_entity.pdbx_description
1 polymer ?
#
loop_
_entity_poly.entity_id
_entity_poly.type
_entity_poly.pdbx_seq_one_letter_code
_entity_poly.pdbx_strand_id
1 'polypeptide(L)'
;MHKIDENSTSASHLGSWVKKALCGGAVVSLAMTMGAQSAMAGAPVTKQGFKHFTPFSRVAMMPVVRGAKGQIDYEATYDKANAAAVAVAHYLVENIESETLGADVIQGYDWKLGGESDELPNTFGETNEDFEIADTILRIPTPERINPNLPASKANTLKTNVIEFCNKKYASMALGVAPIVDDNKVVNGYTHAPALPCEVSIWNDDKHIYVDMLDPSAIFTLFFTDVLLSDDMNDRDFADAITAMPPQVKSEIKAILYEVLSNFDPDLDTMDKAMGPRYTSMDQTLAAVDAAPEDSPFLHIAYTKTGGGTFTADDSIEVAQTIINTMSKETGTPGIHPTVIDVDEDGNDVTLDSILSEKSSWRSGRLTPITIPGKNHVIEACSPKYAKMAMGTGAHHVTALPCEITVQIIDREGDGVKESLVISYLDPHFMLGALFADVELTEDQQTEFTTAANNIKSDLQKVVAAALDVNSDLDLNYGVQISYDMLPQDD
;
A
#
# COMPACT_ATOMS: atom_id res chain seq x y z
N MET A 1 -40.32 46.33 14.46
CA MET A 1 -41.46 46.79 13.63
C MET A 1 -41.29 48.29 13.39
N HIS A 2 -40.87 48.70 12.19
CA HIS A 2 -40.46 50.07 11.80
C HIS A 2 -39.25 50.65 12.58
N LYS A 3 -38.36 51.50 12.04
CA LYS A 3 -38.08 52.08 10.69
C LYS A 3 -36.53 52.27 10.64
N ILE A 4 -35.77 51.78 9.66
CA ILE A 4 -35.35 52.37 8.36
C ILE A 4 -35.04 53.89 8.35
N ASP A 5 -33.99 54.23 7.58
CA ASP A 5 -33.59 55.53 7.00
C ASP A 5 -32.68 56.45 7.86
N GLU A 6 -31.61 57.08 7.33
CA GLU A 6 -31.05 57.05 5.97
C GLU A 6 -29.55 57.45 5.91
N ASN A 7 -28.92 57.19 4.76
CA ASN A 7 -27.56 57.57 4.41
C ASN A 7 -27.37 59.09 4.28
N SER A 8 -26.16 59.60 4.54
CA SER A 8 -25.45 60.40 3.52
C SER A 8 -23.95 60.57 3.79
N THR A 9 -23.20 60.44 2.70
CA THR A 9 -21.75 60.54 2.58
C THR A 9 -21.21 61.97 2.68
N SER A 10 -19.99 62.14 3.17
CA SER A 10 -19.11 63.21 2.69
C SER A 10 -17.65 62.72 2.64
N ALA A 11 -17.00 62.95 1.50
CA ALA A 11 -15.67 62.42 1.24
C ALA A 11 -14.55 63.35 1.76
N SER A 12 -13.47 62.71 2.22
CA SER A 12 -12.07 62.98 1.88
C SER A 12 -11.48 64.39 2.02
N HIS A 13 -10.33 64.45 2.70
CA HIS A 13 -9.25 65.35 2.29
C HIS A 13 -7.88 64.67 2.42
N LEU A 14 -7.03 64.83 1.41
CA LEU A 14 -5.69 64.23 1.31
C LEU A 14 -4.70 64.87 2.29
N GLY A 15 -3.88 64.02 2.92
CA GLY A 15 -2.68 64.40 3.66
C GLY A 15 -1.47 63.59 3.17
N SER A 16 -0.70 64.16 2.25
CA SER A 16 0.57 63.61 1.76
C SER A 16 1.59 63.45 2.91
N TRP A 17 2.47 62.44 2.84
CA TRP A 17 3.92 62.63 3.01
C TRP A 17 4.73 61.48 2.39
N VAL A 18 5.99 61.77 2.02
CA VAL A 18 6.80 60.98 1.08
C VAL A 18 8.11 60.49 1.71
N LYS A 19 8.47 59.22 1.44
CA LYS A 19 9.82 58.64 1.28
C LYS A 19 9.65 57.14 0.88
N LYS A 20 10.12 56.64 -0.27
CA LYS A 20 11.51 56.17 -0.55
C LYS A 20 12.12 55.37 0.62
N ALA A 21 12.71 54.18 0.52
CA ALA A 21 12.83 53.10 -0.49
C ALA A 21 13.45 51.87 0.29
N LEU A 22 13.65 50.64 -0.19
CA LEU A 22 13.55 49.96 -1.50
C LEU A 22 13.37 48.43 -1.23
N CYS A 23 13.16 47.59 -2.25
CA CYS A 23 13.40 46.12 -2.26
C CYS A 23 12.98 45.29 -1.02
N GLY A 24 11.72 44.85 -0.98
CA GLY A 24 11.33 43.64 -0.24
C GLY A 24 11.13 42.48 -1.22
N GLY A 25 11.79 41.35 -0.98
CA GLY A 25 11.50 40.11 -1.71
C GLY A 25 10.11 39.59 -1.33
N ALA A 26 9.29 39.25 -2.33
CA ALA A 26 7.99 38.66 -2.08
C ALA A 26 8.18 37.17 -1.70
N VAL A 27 8.29 36.90 -0.40
CA VAL A 27 7.92 35.58 0.13
C VAL A 27 6.41 35.46 -0.07
N VAL A 28 6.01 34.72 -1.10
CA VAL A 28 4.60 34.38 -1.31
C VAL A 28 4.27 33.26 -0.33
N SER A 29 3.93 33.65 0.90
CA SER A 29 3.35 32.75 1.89
C SER A 29 1.98 32.31 1.40
N LEU A 30 1.93 31.24 0.62
CA LEU A 30 0.70 30.65 0.12
C LEU A 30 0.02 29.89 1.27
N ALA A 31 -0.71 30.62 2.10
CA ALA A 31 -1.52 30.05 3.17
C ALA A 31 -2.70 29.28 2.56
N MET A 32 -2.44 28.03 2.14
CA MET A 32 -3.49 27.08 1.78
C MET A 32 -4.24 26.69 3.05
N THR A 33 -5.39 27.33 3.29
CA THR A 33 -6.36 26.85 4.27
C THR A 33 -7.02 25.58 3.72
N MET A 34 -6.31 24.45 3.80
CA MET A 34 -6.89 23.13 3.59
C MET A 34 -7.86 22.85 4.73
N GLY A 35 -9.14 23.14 4.50
CA GLY A 35 -10.20 22.79 5.42
C GLY A 35 -10.36 21.27 5.45
N ALA A 36 -9.67 20.61 6.38
CA ALA A 36 -9.83 19.19 6.66
C ALA A 36 -11.28 18.90 7.11
N GLN A 37 -12.15 18.56 6.15
CA GLN A 37 -13.39 17.85 6.46
C GLN A 37 -13.03 16.40 6.69
N SER A 38 -12.90 16.03 7.97
CA SER A 38 -12.58 14.66 8.39
C SER A 38 -13.36 13.63 7.56
N ALA A 39 -12.63 12.72 6.91
CA ALA A 39 -13.12 11.35 6.89
C ALA A 39 -13.16 10.87 8.36
N MET A 40 -14.09 9.99 8.69
CA MET A 40 -14.15 9.39 10.02
C MET A 40 -14.31 7.90 9.73
N ALA A 41 -13.37 7.07 10.19
CA ALA A 41 -13.60 5.63 10.25
C ALA A 41 -14.73 5.33 11.26
N GLY A 42 -15.28 4.12 11.23
CA GLY A 42 -16.58 3.78 11.82
C GLY A 42 -16.77 4.19 13.29
N ALA A 43 -17.37 5.35 13.54
CA ALA A 43 -17.88 5.71 14.86
C ALA A 43 -19.07 4.80 15.23
N PRO A 44 -19.22 4.43 16.52
CA PRO A 44 -20.33 3.59 16.96
C PRO A 44 -21.69 4.24 16.65
N VAL A 45 -22.73 3.41 16.48
CA VAL A 45 -24.03 3.69 15.82
C VAL A 45 -24.86 4.83 16.46
N THR A 46 -24.35 5.54 17.48
CA THR A 46 -25.04 6.65 18.16
C THR A 46 -24.35 8.01 18.02
N LYS A 47 -24.37 8.57 16.79
CA LYS A 47 -24.62 10.00 16.42
C LYS A 47 -23.80 10.55 15.25
N GLN A 48 -22.82 9.84 14.73
CA GLN A 48 -22.14 10.21 13.48
C GLN A 48 -22.29 9.06 12.48
N GLY A 49 -23.03 9.30 11.40
CA GLY A 49 -23.39 8.25 10.45
C GLY A 49 -22.21 7.80 9.59
N PHE A 50 -22.20 6.52 9.21
CA PHE A 50 -21.23 5.93 8.29
C PHE A 50 -21.05 6.80 7.03
N LYS A 51 -19.82 7.26 6.79
CA LYS A 51 -19.48 8.05 5.61
C LYS A 51 -19.14 7.09 4.48
N HIS A 52 -19.86 7.19 3.36
CA HIS A 52 -19.57 6.37 2.18
C HIS A 52 -18.13 6.60 1.72
N PHE A 53 -17.43 5.52 1.35
CA PHE A 53 -16.04 5.56 0.90
C PHE A 53 -15.83 4.72 -0.36
N THR A 54 -14.65 4.84 -0.96
CA THR A 54 -14.14 3.98 -2.03
C THR A 54 -12.68 3.62 -1.73
N PRO A 55 -12.20 2.40 -2.03
CA PRO A 55 -10.82 2.02 -1.68
C PRO A 55 -9.72 2.85 -2.34
N PHE A 56 -9.98 3.50 -3.46
CA PHE A 56 -8.98 4.30 -4.17
C PHE A 56 -9.40 5.78 -4.20
N SER A 57 -8.40 6.66 -4.17
CA SER A 57 -8.58 8.08 -4.51
C SER A 57 -7.56 8.53 -5.54
N ARG A 58 -8.03 9.17 -6.61
CA ARG A 58 -7.19 9.97 -7.48
C ARG A 58 -6.88 11.29 -6.79
N VAL A 59 -5.61 11.52 -6.50
CA VAL A 59 -5.12 12.69 -5.77
C VAL A 59 -4.54 13.76 -6.68
N ALA A 60 -4.01 13.40 -7.86
CA ALA A 60 -3.59 14.38 -8.85
C ALA A 60 -3.62 13.83 -10.29
N MET A 61 -3.46 14.73 -11.27
CA MET A 61 -3.11 14.36 -12.63
C MET A 61 -2.17 15.39 -13.29
N MET A 62 -1.39 14.95 -14.26
CA MET A 62 -0.46 15.73 -15.07
C MET A 62 -0.75 15.51 -16.56
N PRO A 63 -0.47 16.49 -17.45
CA PRO A 63 -0.66 16.30 -18.88
C PRO A 63 0.31 15.27 -19.48
N VAL A 64 -0.19 14.47 -20.44
CA VAL A 64 0.67 13.64 -21.31
C VAL A 64 1.64 14.49 -22.13
N VAL A 65 2.79 13.91 -22.48
CA VAL A 65 3.74 14.57 -23.38
C VAL A 65 3.16 14.58 -24.79
N ARG A 66 3.25 15.73 -25.46
CA ARG A 66 2.78 15.90 -26.85
C ARG A 66 3.95 16.27 -27.76
N GLY A 67 4.09 15.52 -28.86
CA GLY A 67 5.05 15.81 -29.90
C GLY A 67 4.68 17.06 -30.71
N ALA A 68 5.58 17.49 -31.59
CA ALA A 68 5.50 18.77 -32.31
C ALA A 68 4.26 19.00 -33.22
N LYS A 69 3.40 17.99 -33.45
CA LYS A 69 2.12 18.13 -34.18
C LYS A 69 0.89 17.93 -33.29
N GLY A 70 1.06 17.94 -31.96
CA GLY A 70 -0.01 17.80 -30.96
C GLY A 70 -0.43 16.36 -30.66
N GLN A 71 0.10 15.37 -31.38
CA GLN A 71 -0.10 13.95 -31.07
C GLN A 71 0.62 13.57 -29.77
N ILE A 72 0.09 12.55 -29.08
CA ILE A 72 0.72 11.99 -27.87
C ILE A 72 2.10 11.42 -28.24
N ASP A 73 3.09 11.70 -27.41
CA ASP A 73 4.36 10.99 -27.40
C ASP A 73 4.29 9.91 -26.31
N TYR A 74 3.99 8.68 -26.72
CA TYR A 74 3.69 7.58 -25.81
C TYR A 74 4.90 7.18 -24.95
N GLU A 75 6.09 7.13 -25.57
CA GLU A 75 7.33 6.76 -24.89
C GLU A 75 7.72 7.87 -23.91
N ALA A 76 7.73 9.14 -24.33
CA ALA A 76 8.02 10.25 -23.42
C ALA A 76 6.96 10.44 -22.31
N THR A 77 5.69 10.05 -22.54
CA THR A 77 4.65 10.07 -21.50
C THR A 77 4.88 9.00 -20.44
N TYR A 78 5.23 7.79 -20.87
CA TYR A 78 5.59 6.68 -19.98
C TYR A 78 6.85 6.99 -19.16
N ASP A 79 7.88 7.54 -19.81
CA ASP A 79 9.11 7.97 -19.15
C ASP A 79 8.84 9.11 -18.15
N LYS A 80 7.95 10.07 -18.48
CA LYS A 80 7.51 11.13 -17.56
C LYS A 80 6.76 10.57 -16.34
N ALA A 81 5.90 9.56 -16.53
CA ALA A 81 5.20 8.91 -15.41
C ALA A 81 6.18 8.17 -14.47
N ASN A 82 7.20 7.51 -15.04
CA ASN A 82 8.29 6.90 -14.26
C ASN A 82 9.14 7.96 -13.54
N ALA A 83 9.51 9.04 -14.22
CA ALA A 83 10.31 10.12 -13.63
C ALA A 83 9.59 10.85 -12.49
N ALA A 84 8.26 11.00 -12.58
CA ALA A 84 7.44 11.53 -11.49
C ALA A 84 7.47 10.61 -10.26
N ALA A 85 7.40 9.29 -10.46
CA ALA A 85 7.51 8.33 -9.37
C ALA A 85 8.90 8.35 -8.70
N VAL A 86 9.96 8.43 -9.52
CA VAL A 86 11.33 8.62 -9.06
C VAL A 86 11.49 9.92 -8.26
N ALA A 87 10.89 11.04 -8.68
CA ALA A 87 10.93 12.30 -7.94
C ALA A 87 10.27 12.19 -6.54
N VAL A 88 9.15 11.47 -6.43
CA VAL A 88 8.48 11.20 -5.14
C VAL A 88 9.32 10.29 -4.24
N ALA A 89 9.90 9.24 -4.79
CA ALA A 89 10.79 8.33 -4.06
C ALA A 89 12.07 9.04 -3.54
N HIS A 90 12.70 9.89 -4.38
CA HIS A 90 13.82 10.74 -3.96
C HIS A 90 13.43 11.69 -2.82
N TYR A 91 12.26 12.32 -2.88
CA TYR A 91 11.83 13.25 -1.84
C TYR A 91 11.74 12.58 -0.46
N LEU A 92 11.11 11.40 -0.36
CA LEU A 92 10.98 10.60 0.87
C LEU A 92 12.32 10.13 1.45
N VAL A 93 13.37 10.08 0.61
CA VAL A 93 14.74 9.72 1.02
C VAL A 93 15.52 10.95 1.50
N GLU A 94 15.39 12.07 0.78
CA GLU A 94 16.26 13.24 0.93
C GLU A 94 15.72 14.29 1.92
N ASN A 95 14.45 14.21 2.30
CA ASN A 95 13.77 15.24 3.11
C ASN A 95 13.34 14.74 4.49
N ILE A 96 13.12 15.72 5.36
CA ILE A 96 12.47 15.58 6.67
C ILE A 96 11.16 16.35 6.52
N GLU A 97 10.04 15.66 6.28
CA GLU A 97 8.80 16.34 5.87
C GLU A 97 8.26 17.26 6.96
N SER A 98 8.53 16.96 8.24
CA SER A 98 8.19 17.83 9.36
C SER A 98 8.96 19.17 9.35
N GLU A 99 10.13 19.24 8.71
CA GLU A 99 10.89 20.48 8.49
C GLU A 99 10.43 21.22 7.22
N THR A 100 10.13 20.50 6.12
CA THR A 100 9.74 21.09 4.83
C THR A 100 8.28 21.55 4.79
N LEU A 101 7.34 20.71 5.27
CA LEU A 101 5.89 20.96 5.24
C LEU A 101 5.36 21.52 6.57
N GLY A 102 6.13 21.36 7.65
CA GLY A 102 5.83 21.85 8.99
C GLY A 102 5.05 20.85 9.85
N ALA A 103 5.33 20.88 11.17
CA ALA A 103 4.74 19.97 12.16
C ALA A 103 3.22 20.11 12.40
N ASP A 104 2.58 21.17 11.88
CA ASP A 104 1.11 21.27 11.86
C ASP A 104 0.48 20.37 10.77
N VAL A 105 1.24 20.09 9.71
CA VAL A 105 0.86 19.19 8.61
C VAL A 105 1.30 17.76 8.93
N ILE A 106 2.59 17.56 9.20
CA ILE A 106 3.17 16.26 9.55
C ILE A 106 3.13 16.09 11.07
N GLN A 107 2.14 15.34 11.54
CA GLN A 107 1.90 15.04 12.95
C GLN A 107 2.46 13.67 13.37
N GLY A 108 3.04 12.94 12.41
CA GLY A 108 3.73 11.66 12.58
C GLY A 108 5.21 11.77 12.96
N TYR A 109 5.95 10.70 12.70
CA TYR A 109 7.36 10.83 12.34
C TYR A 109 7.46 11.25 10.87
N ASP A 110 8.66 11.52 10.37
CA ASP A 110 8.88 11.71 8.94
C ASP A 110 8.54 10.41 8.17
N TRP A 111 8.12 10.57 6.92
CA TRP A 111 7.71 9.45 6.08
C TRP A 111 8.95 8.74 5.51
N LYS A 112 8.79 7.45 5.23
CA LYS A 112 9.86 6.58 4.74
C LYS A 112 9.39 5.71 3.59
N LEU A 113 10.30 5.51 2.65
CA LEU A 113 10.11 4.70 1.46
C LEU A 113 10.33 3.21 1.81
N GLY A 114 9.25 2.41 1.78
CA GLY A 114 9.34 0.95 1.99
C GLY A 114 9.81 0.50 3.38
N GLY A 115 9.32 1.10 4.47
CA GLY A 115 9.46 0.56 5.84
C GLY A 115 9.99 1.53 6.90
N GLU A 116 10.48 1.00 8.02
CA GLU A 116 10.94 1.77 9.19
C GLU A 116 12.43 2.18 9.19
N SER A 117 13.25 1.79 8.21
CA SER A 117 14.69 1.96 8.34
C SER A 117 15.11 3.45 8.27
N ASP A 118 15.62 3.97 9.40
CA ASP A 118 16.22 5.31 9.50
C ASP A 118 17.48 5.42 8.62
N GLU A 119 18.10 4.29 8.33
CA GLU A 119 19.06 4.14 7.26
C GLU A 119 18.30 3.92 5.94
N LEU A 120 18.57 4.76 4.92
CA LEU A 120 18.55 4.29 3.52
C LEU A 120 19.14 2.88 3.49
N PRO A 121 18.51 1.86 2.86
CA PRO A 121 18.81 0.45 3.12
C PRO A 121 20.30 0.05 2.92
N ASN A 122 21.13 0.30 3.94
CA ASN A 122 22.56 -0.04 3.98
C ASN A 122 22.76 -1.54 4.26
N THR A 123 21.66 -2.30 4.34
CA THR A 123 21.62 -3.75 4.24
C THR A 123 21.92 -4.25 2.81
N PHE A 124 22.01 -3.36 1.81
CA PHE A 124 22.90 -3.60 0.66
C PHE A 124 24.35 -3.56 1.15
N GLY A 125 24.85 -4.73 1.57
CA GLY A 125 26.12 -4.87 2.29
C GLY A 125 27.28 -4.08 1.70
N GLU A 126 28.07 -3.49 2.60
CA GLU A 126 29.22 -2.61 2.38
C GLU A 126 29.74 -2.55 0.92
N THR A 127 29.58 -1.38 0.27
CA THR A 127 30.19 -0.96 -1.02
C THR A 127 29.47 -1.27 -2.35
N ASN A 128 28.14 -1.40 -2.39
CA ASN A 128 27.42 -1.28 -3.67
C ASN A 128 27.33 0.18 -4.15
N GLU A 129 28.12 0.52 -5.18
CA GLU A 129 28.02 1.78 -5.95
C GLU A 129 26.77 1.82 -6.87
N ASP A 130 25.95 0.76 -6.86
CA ASP A 130 24.88 0.47 -7.83
C ASP A 130 23.43 0.59 -7.29
N PHE A 131 23.19 1.13 -6.07
CA PHE A 131 21.82 1.31 -5.58
C PHE A 131 21.15 2.55 -6.23
N GLU A 132 20.19 2.32 -7.12
CA GLU A 132 19.31 3.38 -7.65
C GLU A 132 17.98 3.40 -6.89
N ILE A 133 17.53 4.58 -6.45
CA ILE A 133 16.21 4.76 -5.80
C ILE A 133 15.06 4.27 -6.70
N ALA A 134 15.25 4.27 -8.01
CA ALA A 134 14.32 3.69 -8.98
C ALA A 134 14.04 2.19 -8.75
N ASP A 135 14.97 1.42 -8.20
CA ASP A 135 14.79 -0.02 -7.91
C ASP A 135 13.86 -0.29 -6.71
N THR A 136 13.52 0.76 -5.93
CA THR A 136 12.53 0.67 -4.86
C THR A 136 11.09 0.95 -5.35
N ILE A 137 10.91 1.24 -6.64
CA ILE A 137 9.62 1.53 -7.24
C ILE A 137 9.12 0.29 -7.99
N LEU A 138 7.98 -0.22 -7.57
CA LEU A 138 7.42 -1.44 -8.12
C LEU A 138 6.82 -1.16 -9.50
N ARG A 139 7.07 -2.07 -10.45
CA ARG A 139 6.70 -1.87 -11.85
C ARG A 139 5.67 -2.90 -12.30
N ILE A 140 4.45 -2.77 -11.79
CA ILE A 140 3.35 -3.71 -12.00
C ILE A 140 2.95 -3.74 -13.50
N PRO A 141 2.98 -4.90 -14.17
CA PRO A 141 2.75 -4.98 -15.61
C PRO A 141 1.26 -5.01 -15.96
N THR A 142 0.86 -4.18 -16.94
CA THR A 142 -0.51 -4.12 -17.46
C THR A 142 -0.67 -4.99 -18.72
N PRO A 143 -1.92 -5.28 -19.16
CA PRO A 143 -2.14 -5.88 -20.48
C PRO A 143 -1.84 -4.91 -21.64
N GLU A 144 -1.73 -3.61 -21.36
CA GLU A 144 -1.52 -2.56 -22.35
C GLU A 144 -0.06 -2.44 -22.80
N ARG A 145 0.13 -1.67 -23.89
CA ARG A 145 1.43 -1.40 -24.51
C ARG A 145 1.84 0.04 -24.25
N ILE A 146 3.14 0.30 -24.11
CA ILE A 146 3.68 1.66 -24.01
C ILE A 146 3.26 2.44 -25.26
N ASN A 147 3.64 1.93 -26.43
CA ASN A 147 3.26 2.48 -27.72
C ASN A 147 2.24 1.54 -28.40
N PRO A 148 0.96 1.95 -28.54
CA PRO A 148 -0.09 1.12 -29.13
C PRO A 148 0.08 0.88 -30.64
N ASN A 149 1.03 1.57 -31.29
CA ASN A 149 1.37 1.38 -32.70
C ASN A 149 2.46 0.30 -32.92
N LEU A 150 3.13 -0.13 -31.86
CA LEU A 150 4.17 -1.17 -31.88
C LEU A 150 3.61 -2.51 -31.42
N PRO A 151 4.14 -3.67 -31.88
CA PRO A 151 3.68 -4.99 -31.43
C PRO A 151 3.90 -5.18 -29.93
N ALA A 152 3.10 -6.06 -29.31
CA ALA A 152 3.29 -6.45 -27.92
C ALA A 152 4.65 -7.16 -27.75
N SER A 153 5.44 -6.73 -26.77
CA SER A 153 6.73 -7.33 -26.42
C SER A 153 7.10 -6.99 -24.97
N LYS A 154 8.14 -7.63 -24.41
CA LYS A 154 8.66 -7.28 -23.07
C LYS A 154 9.06 -5.80 -22.96
N ALA A 155 9.67 -5.25 -24.01
CA ALA A 155 10.10 -3.85 -24.08
C ALA A 155 8.97 -2.86 -24.40
N ASN A 156 7.81 -3.34 -24.87
CA ASN A 156 6.63 -2.54 -25.18
C ASN A 156 5.41 -2.97 -24.32
N THR A 157 5.65 -3.43 -23.10
CA THR A 157 4.59 -3.68 -22.10
C THR A 157 4.50 -2.46 -21.21
N LEU A 158 3.31 -1.85 -21.09
CA LEU A 158 3.11 -0.74 -20.16
C LEU A 158 3.17 -1.28 -18.73
N LYS A 159 3.93 -0.60 -17.87
CA LYS A 159 4.01 -0.87 -16.43
C LYS A 159 3.59 0.37 -15.64
N THR A 160 2.81 0.16 -14.60
CA THR A 160 2.42 1.19 -13.64
C THR A 160 3.41 1.20 -12.48
N ASN A 161 3.74 2.39 -11.99
CA ASN A 161 4.71 2.55 -10.91
C ASN A 161 3.95 2.61 -9.59
N VAL A 162 4.33 1.81 -8.59
CA VAL A 162 3.82 1.87 -7.21
C VAL A 162 4.96 2.23 -6.26
N ILE A 163 4.64 3.08 -5.28
CA ILE A 163 5.54 3.71 -4.32
C ILE A 163 4.91 3.49 -2.94
N GLU A 164 5.73 3.03 -2.01
CA GLU A 164 5.28 2.60 -0.69
C GLU A 164 5.71 3.57 0.40
N PHE A 165 4.72 4.06 1.14
CA PHE A 165 4.82 5.09 2.15
C PHE A 165 4.60 4.47 3.54
N CYS A 166 5.62 4.50 4.39
CA CYS A 166 5.50 4.10 5.79
C CYS A 166 5.71 5.29 6.72
N ASN A 167 4.79 5.49 7.67
CA ASN A 167 5.01 6.37 8.81
C ASN A 167 5.10 5.52 10.07
N LYS A 168 6.28 5.49 10.67
CA LYS A 168 6.59 4.70 11.87
C LYS A 168 5.57 4.86 13.00
N LYS A 169 5.00 6.06 13.19
CA LYS A 169 4.04 6.34 14.27
C LYS A 169 2.73 5.62 14.01
N TYR A 170 2.12 5.90 12.85
CA TYR A 170 0.80 5.39 12.49
C TYR A 170 0.83 3.88 12.24
N ALA A 171 1.89 3.37 11.62
CA ALA A 171 2.10 1.93 11.50
C ALA A 171 2.30 1.27 12.88
N SER A 172 3.05 1.88 13.81
CA SER A 172 3.23 1.30 15.16
C SER A 172 1.91 1.26 15.94
N MET A 173 1.06 2.27 15.77
CA MET A 173 -0.28 2.34 16.35
C MET A 173 -1.18 1.23 15.77
N ALA A 174 -1.27 1.14 14.44
CA ALA A 174 -2.08 0.14 13.74
C ALA A 174 -1.66 -1.31 14.06
N LEU A 175 -0.35 -1.57 14.13
CA LEU A 175 0.21 -2.90 14.40
C LEU A 175 0.22 -3.30 15.89
N GLY A 176 -0.37 -2.50 16.79
CA GLY A 176 -0.40 -2.79 18.23
C GLY A 176 0.96 -2.67 18.93
N VAL A 177 1.95 -2.05 18.29
CA VAL A 177 3.31 -1.87 18.82
C VAL A 177 3.35 -0.68 19.78
N ALA A 178 2.75 0.43 19.37
CA ALA A 178 2.57 1.65 20.17
C ALA A 178 1.10 1.80 20.61
N PRO A 179 0.84 2.45 21.76
CA PRO A 179 -0.52 2.74 22.20
C PRO A 179 -1.22 3.75 21.29
N ILE A 180 -2.54 3.64 21.24
CA ILE A 180 -3.46 4.59 20.61
C ILE A 180 -3.73 5.77 21.55
N VAL A 181 -4.07 5.45 22.81
CA VAL A 181 -4.25 6.38 23.94
C VAL A 181 -3.75 5.70 25.20
N ASP A 182 -3.08 6.45 26.07
CA ASP A 182 -2.45 5.97 27.31
C ASP A 182 -1.62 4.68 27.09
N ASP A 183 -2.03 3.55 27.67
CA ASP A 183 -1.41 2.23 27.49
C ASP A 183 -2.22 1.30 26.55
N ASN A 184 -3.39 1.73 26.07
CA ASN A 184 -4.30 0.92 25.24
C ASN A 184 -3.77 0.80 23.81
N LYS A 185 -3.76 -0.42 23.26
CA LYS A 185 -3.16 -0.80 21.97
C LYS A 185 -4.15 -1.62 21.15
N VAL A 186 -4.00 -1.63 19.83
CA VAL A 186 -4.69 -2.60 18.97
C VAL A 186 -4.24 -4.02 19.36
N VAL A 187 -5.16 -4.82 19.89
CA VAL A 187 -4.91 -6.22 20.26
C VAL A 187 -4.64 -7.01 18.98
N ASN A 188 -3.61 -7.87 18.99
CA ASN A 188 -3.16 -8.65 17.83
C ASN A 188 -2.84 -7.82 16.56
N GLY A 189 -2.59 -6.52 16.66
CA GLY A 189 -2.50 -5.62 15.49
C GLY A 189 -1.53 -6.05 14.38
N TYR A 190 -0.55 -6.91 14.65
CA TYR A 190 0.32 -7.53 13.63
C TYR A 190 -0.41 -8.33 12.54
N THR A 191 -1.64 -8.81 12.79
CA THR A 191 -2.45 -9.52 11.79
C THR A 191 -2.69 -8.67 10.54
N HIS A 192 -2.75 -7.35 10.73
CA HIS A 192 -2.94 -6.34 9.69
C HIS A 192 -1.68 -5.99 8.89
N ALA A 193 -0.54 -6.59 9.21
CA ALA A 193 0.71 -6.30 8.52
C ALA A 193 0.66 -6.51 6.98
N PRO A 194 -0.11 -7.46 6.40
CA PRO A 194 -0.28 -7.59 4.94
C PRO A 194 -1.21 -6.53 4.30
N ALA A 195 -1.57 -5.47 5.00
CA ALA A 195 -2.28 -4.31 4.46
C ALA A 195 -1.47 -3.00 4.65
N LEU A 196 -0.14 -3.13 4.78
CA LEU A 196 0.80 -2.07 5.05
C LEU A 196 2.13 -2.38 4.35
N PRO A 197 2.80 -1.41 3.70
CA PRO A 197 2.66 0.05 3.88
C PRO A 197 1.55 0.70 3.05
N CYS A 198 1.44 2.04 3.10
CA CYS A 198 0.47 2.78 2.28
C CYS A 198 0.96 2.89 0.83
N GLU A 199 0.12 2.52 -0.14
CA GLU A 199 0.49 2.55 -1.55
C GLU A 199 0.00 3.80 -2.30
N VAL A 200 0.90 4.40 -3.09
CA VAL A 200 0.61 5.42 -4.10
C VAL A 200 1.14 4.94 -5.44
N SER A 201 0.39 5.19 -6.52
CA SER A 201 0.79 4.87 -7.87
C SER A 201 0.87 6.07 -8.79
N ILE A 202 1.76 5.99 -9.77
CA ILE A 202 1.85 6.93 -10.89
C ILE A 202 1.85 6.15 -12.20
N TRP A 203 0.82 6.38 -13.02
CA TRP A 203 0.57 5.67 -14.27
C TRP A 203 -0.06 6.59 -15.32
N ASN A 204 -0.18 6.15 -16.58
CA ASN A 204 -0.72 6.99 -17.64
C ASN A 204 -1.70 6.26 -18.57
N ASP A 205 -2.63 7.02 -19.15
CA ASP A 205 -3.41 6.64 -20.34
C ASP A 205 -3.09 7.61 -21.51
N ASP A 206 -3.90 7.56 -22.57
CA ASP A 206 -3.81 8.46 -23.73
C ASP A 206 -4.18 9.94 -23.42
N LYS A 207 -4.66 10.25 -22.21
CA LYS A 207 -5.21 11.55 -21.84
C LYS A 207 -4.33 12.26 -20.82
N HIS A 208 -3.96 11.57 -19.73
CA HIS A 208 -3.16 12.12 -18.64
C HIS A 208 -2.22 11.08 -18.03
N ILE A 209 -1.29 11.56 -17.23
CA ILE A 209 -0.61 10.80 -16.18
C ILE A 209 -1.41 11.03 -14.90
N TYR A 210 -1.80 9.97 -14.21
CA TYR A 210 -2.59 10.02 -12.97
C TYR A 210 -1.73 9.66 -11.78
N VAL A 211 -2.09 10.23 -10.63
CA VAL A 211 -1.59 9.83 -9.32
C VAL A 211 -2.77 9.35 -8.50
N ASP A 212 -2.82 8.04 -8.30
CA ASP A 212 -3.89 7.33 -7.59
C ASP A 212 -3.29 6.68 -6.34
N MET A 213 -4.03 6.70 -5.24
CA MET A 213 -3.58 6.24 -3.92
C MET A 213 -4.62 5.30 -3.34
N LEU A 214 -4.16 4.26 -2.64
CA LEU A 214 -5.01 3.41 -1.82
C LEU A 214 -5.49 4.22 -0.61
N ASP A 215 -6.79 4.50 -0.52
CA ASP A 215 -7.35 5.46 0.44
C ASP A 215 -7.22 4.93 1.88
N PRO A 216 -6.39 5.53 2.74
CA PRO A 216 -6.12 5.00 4.07
C PRO A 216 -7.38 4.87 4.94
N SER A 217 -8.38 5.73 4.75
CA SER A 217 -9.64 5.66 5.52
C SER A 217 -10.53 4.51 5.07
N ALA A 218 -10.52 4.19 3.77
CA ALA A 218 -11.22 3.03 3.23
C ALA A 218 -10.54 1.72 3.65
N ILE A 219 -9.21 1.64 3.54
CA ILE A 219 -8.43 0.47 3.94
C ILE A 219 -8.55 0.19 5.43
N PHE A 220 -8.40 1.21 6.27
CA PHE A 220 -8.62 1.01 7.71
C PHE A 220 -10.02 0.48 8.00
N THR A 221 -11.04 0.92 7.24
CA THR A 221 -12.41 0.43 7.44
C THR A 221 -12.64 -0.99 6.89
N LEU A 222 -11.94 -1.41 5.83
CA LEU A 222 -12.07 -2.73 5.21
C LEU A 222 -11.22 -3.82 5.87
N PHE A 223 -10.03 -3.46 6.36
CA PHE A 223 -9.03 -4.43 6.82
C PHE A 223 -8.90 -4.52 8.34
N PHE A 224 -9.37 -3.52 9.10
CA PHE A 224 -9.30 -3.45 10.57
C PHE A 224 -10.71 -3.48 11.19
N THR A 225 -11.57 -4.37 10.67
CA THR A 225 -12.97 -4.48 11.11
C THR A 225 -13.08 -5.01 12.53
N ASP A 226 -12.19 -5.90 12.95
CA ASP A 226 -11.98 -6.32 14.34
C ASP A 226 -11.75 -5.10 15.27
N VAL A 227 -10.87 -4.17 14.89
CA VAL A 227 -10.57 -2.97 15.68
C VAL A 227 -11.79 -2.07 15.78
N LEU A 228 -12.50 -1.85 14.67
CA LEU A 228 -13.70 -1.00 14.61
C LEU A 228 -14.94 -1.60 15.29
N LEU A 229 -14.92 -2.90 15.57
CA LEU A 229 -15.98 -3.63 16.28
C LEU A 229 -15.59 -4.05 17.71
N SER A 230 -14.33 -3.83 18.10
CA SER A 230 -13.78 -4.21 19.41
C SER A 230 -14.46 -3.49 20.58
N ASP A 231 -14.38 -4.12 21.77
CA ASP A 231 -14.83 -3.50 23.02
C ASP A 231 -14.11 -2.17 23.33
N ASP A 232 -12.88 -1.98 22.86
CA ASP A 232 -12.08 -0.76 23.03
C ASP A 232 -12.75 0.46 22.36
N MET A 233 -13.58 0.26 21.33
CA MET A 233 -14.38 1.32 20.71
C MET A 233 -15.50 1.88 21.62
N ASN A 234 -15.73 1.27 22.79
CA ASN A 234 -16.56 1.85 23.85
C ASN A 234 -15.81 2.90 24.69
N ASP A 235 -14.47 2.87 24.71
CA ASP A 235 -13.67 3.98 25.21
C ASP A 235 -13.67 5.10 24.18
N ARG A 236 -14.18 6.26 24.60
CA ARG A 236 -14.31 7.40 23.72
C ARG A 236 -12.95 7.96 23.29
N ASP A 237 -11.97 8.00 24.17
CA ASP A 237 -10.69 8.63 23.82
C ASP A 237 -9.93 7.72 22.84
N PHE A 238 -10.00 6.39 23.02
CA PHE A 238 -9.54 5.41 22.03
C PHE A 238 -10.27 5.56 20.69
N ALA A 239 -11.61 5.59 20.69
CA ALA A 239 -12.42 5.72 19.48
C ALA A 239 -12.18 7.05 18.72
N ASP A 240 -12.12 8.18 19.43
CA ASP A 240 -11.84 9.50 18.84
C ASP A 240 -10.39 9.53 18.26
N ALA A 241 -9.42 8.83 18.86
CA ALA A 241 -8.04 8.75 18.37
C ALA A 241 -7.83 7.78 17.19
N ILE A 242 -8.32 6.54 17.27
CA ILE A 242 -8.15 5.53 16.21
C ILE A 242 -8.86 5.95 14.92
N THR A 243 -10.04 6.56 15.02
CA THR A 243 -10.80 7.01 13.84
C THR A 243 -10.23 8.28 13.18
N ALA A 244 -9.43 9.06 13.91
CA ALA A 244 -8.74 10.25 13.40
C ALA A 244 -7.41 9.92 12.67
N MET A 245 -6.80 8.76 12.94
CA MET A 245 -5.51 8.37 12.35
C MET A 245 -5.55 8.20 10.81
N PRO A 246 -6.44 7.39 10.20
CA PRO A 246 -6.43 7.21 8.75
C PRO A 246 -6.69 8.49 7.92
N PRO A 247 -7.60 9.41 8.33
CA PRO A 247 -7.75 10.71 7.68
C PRO A 247 -6.49 11.57 7.75
N GLN A 248 -5.76 11.53 8.88
CA GLN A 248 -4.50 12.26 9.04
C GLN A 248 -3.42 11.70 8.11
N VAL A 249 -3.24 10.38 8.08
CA VAL A 249 -2.36 9.65 7.14
C VAL A 249 -2.66 10.05 5.69
N LYS A 250 -3.94 10.03 5.29
CA LYS A 250 -4.37 10.49 3.96
C LYS A 250 -3.96 11.95 3.67
N SER A 251 -4.05 12.83 4.67
CA SER A 251 -3.74 14.24 4.48
C SER A 251 -2.22 14.49 4.31
N GLU A 252 -1.39 13.76 5.05
CA GLU A 252 0.07 13.87 4.99
C GLU A 252 0.62 13.36 3.66
N ILE A 253 0.21 12.16 3.22
CA ILE A 253 0.63 11.61 1.92
C ILE A 253 0.25 12.57 0.78
N LYS A 254 -0.94 13.16 0.81
CA LYS A 254 -1.36 14.16 -0.18
C LYS A 254 -0.52 15.44 -0.14
N ALA A 255 -0.15 15.92 1.05
CA ALA A 255 0.70 17.10 1.18
C ALA A 255 2.09 16.86 0.56
N ILE A 256 2.69 15.68 0.82
CA ILE A 256 3.95 15.24 0.21
C ILE A 256 3.84 15.20 -1.31
N LEU A 257 2.82 14.52 -1.84
CA LEU A 257 2.63 14.40 -3.28
C LEU A 257 2.43 15.76 -3.96
N TYR A 258 1.74 16.70 -3.32
CA TYR A 258 1.51 18.03 -3.89
C TYR A 258 2.78 18.89 -3.89
N GLU A 259 3.59 18.85 -2.83
CA GLU A 259 4.88 19.54 -2.80
C GLU A 259 5.81 19.00 -3.89
N VAL A 260 6.00 17.68 -3.97
CA VAL A 260 6.88 17.09 -4.98
C VAL A 260 6.40 17.35 -6.40
N LEU A 261 5.13 17.03 -6.68
CA LEU A 261 4.64 17.00 -8.06
C LEU A 261 4.39 18.39 -8.63
N SER A 262 4.12 19.41 -7.81
CA SER A 262 3.98 20.79 -8.29
C SER A 262 5.33 21.43 -8.63
N ASN A 263 6.41 20.97 -7.99
CA ASN A 263 7.78 21.30 -8.36
C ASN A 263 8.25 20.49 -9.60
N PHE A 264 7.78 19.25 -9.77
CA PHE A 264 8.10 18.39 -10.92
C PHE A 264 7.37 18.83 -12.21
N ASP A 265 6.08 19.16 -12.13
CA ASP A 265 5.25 19.58 -13.27
C ASP A 265 4.40 20.82 -12.92
N PRO A 266 4.65 21.98 -13.57
CA PRO A 266 3.88 23.19 -13.31
C PRO A 266 2.42 23.14 -13.79
N ASP A 267 2.06 22.14 -14.62
CA ASP A 267 0.69 21.90 -15.10
C ASP A 267 -0.06 20.82 -14.27
N LEU A 268 0.41 20.52 -13.05
CA LEU A 268 -0.26 19.61 -12.11
C LEU A 268 -1.68 20.09 -11.73
N ASP A 269 -2.67 19.20 -11.83
CA ASP A 269 -4.03 19.40 -11.32
C ASP A 269 -4.28 18.52 -10.09
N THR A 270 -4.42 19.13 -8.91
CA THR A 270 -4.62 18.47 -7.61
C THR A 270 -6.10 18.20 -7.33
N MET A 271 -6.45 17.02 -6.84
CA MET A 271 -7.85 16.61 -6.61
C MET A 271 -8.03 15.62 -5.45
N ASP A 272 -9.25 15.15 -5.22
CA ASP A 272 -9.53 14.04 -4.29
C ASP A 272 -10.78 13.32 -4.80
N LYS A 273 -10.60 12.58 -5.89
CA LYS A 273 -11.69 11.92 -6.58
C LYS A 273 -11.73 10.46 -6.15
N ALA A 274 -12.79 10.07 -5.44
CA ALA A 274 -13.14 8.69 -5.13
C ALA A 274 -13.20 7.82 -6.42
N MET A 275 -12.61 6.62 -6.35
CA MET A 275 -12.41 5.66 -7.43
C MET A 275 -12.56 4.22 -6.91
N GLY A 276 -13.04 3.30 -7.76
CA GLY A 276 -13.34 1.91 -7.39
C GLY A 276 -14.69 1.71 -6.67
N PRO A 277 -14.89 0.57 -6.00
CA PRO A 277 -16.17 0.18 -5.42
C PRO A 277 -16.62 1.08 -4.28
N ARG A 278 -17.94 1.29 -4.18
CA ARG A 278 -18.52 2.26 -3.24
C ARG A 278 -19.26 1.57 -2.10
N TYR A 279 -18.63 1.61 -0.94
CA TYR A 279 -19.22 1.14 0.32
C TYR A 279 -20.11 2.23 0.91
N THR A 280 -21.32 1.84 1.32
CA THR A 280 -22.35 2.79 1.78
C THR A 280 -22.87 2.54 3.20
N SER A 281 -22.61 1.37 3.79
CA SER A 281 -22.85 1.03 5.19
C SER A 281 -21.76 0.11 5.74
N MET A 282 -21.69 -0.03 7.07
CA MET A 282 -20.83 -1.03 7.71
C MET A 282 -21.25 -2.44 7.30
N ASP A 283 -22.55 -2.73 7.20
CA ASP A 283 -23.08 -4.02 6.72
C ASP A 283 -22.49 -4.44 5.36
N GLN A 284 -22.23 -3.49 4.44
CA GLN A 284 -21.57 -3.80 3.16
C GLN A 284 -20.07 -4.08 3.31
N THR A 285 -19.43 -3.48 4.31
CA THR A 285 -18.02 -3.73 4.66
C THR A 285 -17.90 -5.14 5.26
N LEU A 286 -18.74 -5.48 6.24
CA LEU A 286 -18.79 -6.81 6.85
C LEU A 286 -19.16 -7.90 5.85
N ALA A 287 -20.14 -7.64 4.96
CA ALA A 287 -20.48 -8.58 3.89
C ALA A 287 -19.35 -8.80 2.86
N ALA A 288 -18.36 -7.91 2.76
CA ALA A 288 -17.18 -8.13 1.93
C ALA A 288 -16.12 -8.98 2.66
N VAL A 289 -16.04 -8.89 3.99
CA VAL A 289 -15.18 -9.73 4.85
C VAL A 289 -15.75 -11.15 4.96
N ASP A 290 -17.05 -11.29 5.23
CA ASP A 290 -17.85 -12.54 5.24
C ASP A 290 -17.86 -13.28 3.89
N ALA A 291 -17.56 -12.58 2.78
CA ALA A 291 -17.40 -13.20 1.47
C ALA A 291 -16.03 -13.85 1.25
N ALA A 292 -15.06 -13.64 2.14
CA ALA A 292 -13.73 -14.25 2.05
C ALA A 292 -13.73 -15.67 2.68
N PRO A 293 -12.94 -16.64 2.18
CA PRO A 293 -13.02 -18.04 2.63
C PRO A 293 -12.72 -18.31 4.11
N GLU A 294 -12.06 -17.38 4.80
CA GLU A 294 -11.66 -17.47 6.21
C GLU A 294 -12.37 -16.42 7.08
N ASP A 295 -13.46 -15.82 6.59
CA ASP A 295 -14.20 -14.71 7.20
C ASP A 295 -13.29 -13.50 7.56
N SER A 296 -12.24 -13.31 6.76
CA SER A 296 -11.10 -12.44 7.06
C SER A 296 -10.42 -11.94 5.77
N PRO A 297 -9.90 -10.70 5.74
CA PRO A 297 -8.99 -10.23 4.68
C PRO A 297 -7.66 -10.97 4.62
N PHE A 298 -7.34 -11.78 5.63
CA PHE A 298 -6.02 -12.37 5.86
C PHE A 298 -6.09 -13.88 6.15
N LEU A 299 -5.05 -14.58 5.72
CA LEU A 299 -4.77 -15.97 6.11
C LEU A 299 -3.48 -16.01 6.93
N HIS A 300 -3.46 -16.69 8.08
CA HIS A 300 -2.27 -16.80 8.92
C HIS A 300 -1.89 -18.27 9.15
N ILE A 301 -0.61 -18.61 8.95
CA ILE A 301 -0.06 -19.94 9.21
C ILE A 301 1.05 -19.83 10.25
N ALA A 302 0.90 -20.53 11.38
CA ALA A 302 1.86 -20.56 12.48
C ALA A 302 2.76 -21.81 12.41
N TYR A 303 4.06 -21.60 12.53
CA TYR A 303 5.09 -22.63 12.55
C TYR A 303 5.80 -22.64 13.91
N THR A 304 6.27 -23.83 14.30
CA THR A 304 7.07 -24.05 15.52
C THR A 304 8.26 -24.93 15.19
N LYS A 305 9.40 -24.74 15.86
CA LYS A 305 10.58 -25.60 15.66
C LYS A 305 10.29 -27.01 16.18
N THR A 306 10.72 -28.05 15.45
CA THR A 306 10.53 -29.47 15.84
C THR A 306 11.07 -29.79 17.24
N GLY A 307 12.21 -29.20 17.58
CA GLY A 307 12.87 -29.35 18.89
C GLY A 307 12.27 -28.49 20.02
N GLY A 308 11.22 -27.71 19.76
CA GLY A 308 10.59 -26.84 20.77
C GLY A 308 11.43 -25.63 21.19
N GLY A 309 12.40 -25.21 20.37
CA GLY A 309 13.17 -23.98 20.59
C GLY A 309 12.40 -22.72 20.16
N THR A 310 12.77 -21.57 20.72
CA THR A 310 12.25 -20.27 20.32
C THR A 310 12.81 -19.83 18.97
N PHE A 311 12.17 -18.85 18.33
CA PHE A 311 12.72 -18.19 17.16
C PHE A 311 13.66 -17.05 17.58
N THR A 312 14.30 -16.41 16.63
CA THR A 312 15.07 -15.17 16.84
C THR A 312 14.69 -14.15 15.78
N ALA A 313 14.94 -12.86 16.03
CA ALA A 313 14.66 -11.83 15.05
C ALA A 313 15.44 -12.00 13.73
N ASP A 314 16.57 -12.71 13.77
CA ASP A 314 17.34 -13.04 12.57
C ASP A 314 16.61 -14.15 11.79
N ASP A 315 16.00 -15.14 12.46
CA ASP A 315 15.20 -16.19 11.83
C ASP A 315 14.04 -15.64 10.98
N SER A 316 13.34 -14.59 11.46
CA SER A 316 12.20 -14.01 10.73
C SER A 316 12.63 -13.19 9.51
N ILE A 317 13.76 -12.50 9.60
CA ILE A 317 14.37 -11.80 8.45
C ILE A 317 14.87 -12.82 7.43
N GLU A 318 15.55 -13.88 7.89
CA GLU A 318 16.08 -14.95 7.04
C GLU A 318 14.96 -15.67 6.29
N VAL A 319 13.89 -16.09 6.96
CA VAL A 319 12.72 -16.70 6.30
C VAL A 319 12.13 -15.77 5.25
N ALA A 320 11.96 -14.48 5.57
CA ALA A 320 11.40 -13.53 4.62
C ALA A 320 12.30 -13.35 3.37
N GLN A 321 13.61 -13.28 3.58
CA GLN A 321 14.60 -13.22 2.50
C GLN A 321 14.65 -14.52 1.68
N THR A 322 14.46 -15.68 2.31
CA THR A 322 14.42 -17.00 1.66
C THR A 322 13.17 -17.17 0.79
N ILE A 323 12.01 -16.66 1.22
CA ILE A 323 10.80 -16.59 0.39
C ILE A 323 11.03 -15.70 -0.84
N ILE A 324 11.65 -14.52 -0.67
CA ILE A 324 12.03 -13.63 -1.78
C ILE A 324 12.98 -14.33 -2.77
N ASN A 325 14.01 -15.01 -2.26
CA ASN A 325 14.99 -15.73 -3.08
C ASN A 325 14.42 -16.98 -3.78
N THR A 326 13.31 -17.53 -3.28
CA THR A 326 12.57 -18.65 -3.89
C THR A 326 11.74 -18.19 -5.11
N MET A 327 11.43 -16.90 -5.22
CA MET A 327 10.77 -16.29 -6.38
C MET A 327 11.79 -15.76 -7.42
N SER A 328 11.33 -15.57 -8.66
CA SER A 328 12.20 -15.05 -9.73
C SER A 328 12.43 -13.53 -9.61
N LYS A 329 13.60 -13.01 -10.03
CA LYS A 329 13.93 -11.57 -9.98
C LYS A 329 13.57 -10.84 -11.28
N GLU A 330 13.36 -9.53 -11.21
CA GLU A 330 12.93 -8.74 -12.37
C GLU A 330 14.08 -8.35 -13.34
N THR A 331 15.28 -8.08 -12.82
CA THR A 331 16.39 -7.44 -13.56
C THR A 331 17.55 -8.37 -13.96
N GLY A 332 17.48 -9.66 -13.61
CA GLY A 332 18.44 -10.71 -14.02
C GLY A 332 17.87 -11.68 -15.06
N THR A 333 18.75 -12.42 -15.76
CA THR A 333 18.42 -13.37 -16.85
C THR A 333 17.11 -14.14 -16.64
N PRO A 334 16.09 -13.96 -17.50
CA PRO A 334 14.82 -14.65 -17.34
C PRO A 334 14.95 -16.17 -17.58
N GLY A 335 14.73 -16.98 -16.55
CA GLY A 335 14.56 -18.42 -16.70
C GLY A 335 14.58 -19.20 -15.38
N ILE A 336 13.49 -19.95 -15.15
CA ILE A 336 13.32 -21.03 -14.17
C ILE A 336 13.35 -20.56 -12.70
N HIS A 337 12.29 -20.89 -11.94
CA HIS A 337 12.35 -20.86 -10.48
C HIS A 337 13.47 -21.81 -10.02
N PRO A 338 14.58 -21.31 -9.43
CA PRO A 338 15.81 -22.11 -9.28
C PRO A 338 15.70 -23.25 -8.27
N THR A 339 14.64 -23.24 -7.45
CA THR A 339 14.36 -24.28 -6.46
C THR A 339 13.89 -25.57 -7.15
N VAL A 340 14.80 -26.54 -7.19
CA VAL A 340 14.47 -27.96 -7.32
C VAL A 340 13.88 -28.40 -5.99
N ILE A 341 12.59 -28.74 -5.99
CA ILE A 341 11.83 -29.09 -4.77
C ILE A 341 11.84 -30.59 -4.48
N ASP A 342 12.07 -31.42 -5.50
CA ASP A 342 12.17 -32.88 -5.39
C ASP A 342 12.88 -33.45 -6.63
N VAL A 343 13.11 -34.76 -6.67
CA VAL A 343 13.58 -35.50 -7.85
C VAL A 343 12.58 -36.61 -8.17
N ASP A 344 12.12 -36.69 -9.43
CA ASP A 344 11.11 -37.66 -9.85
C ASP A 344 11.61 -39.12 -9.89
N GLU A 345 10.70 -40.07 -10.11
CA GLU A 345 11.01 -41.51 -10.16
C GLU A 345 12.03 -41.88 -11.28
N ASP A 346 12.17 -41.05 -12.31
CA ASP A 346 13.11 -41.22 -13.42
C ASP A 346 14.45 -40.49 -13.19
N GLY A 347 14.59 -39.73 -12.10
CA GLY A 347 15.79 -39.01 -11.73
C GLY A 347 15.90 -37.57 -12.28
N ASN A 348 14.79 -36.95 -12.68
CA ASN A 348 14.76 -35.57 -13.16
C ASN A 348 14.38 -34.59 -12.03
N ASP A 349 14.94 -33.38 -12.08
CA ASP A 349 14.63 -32.30 -11.15
C ASP A 349 13.16 -31.84 -11.27
N VAL A 350 12.39 -31.99 -10.19
CA VAL A 350 11.07 -31.36 -10.04
C VAL A 350 11.31 -29.92 -9.59
N THR A 351 10.96 -28.95 -10.43
CA THR A 351 11.14 -27.52 -10.13
C THR A 351 9.88 -26.91 -9.53
N LEU A 352 10.03 -25.84 -8.75
CA LEU A 352 8.89 -25.06 -8.25
C LEU A 352 7.94 -24.61 -9.39
N ASP A 353 8.46 -24.26 -10.58
CA ASP A 353 7.65 -23.96 -11.78
C ASP A 353 6.67 -25.09 -12.17
N SER A 354 6.97 -26.35 -11.85
CA SER A 354 6.11 -27.49 -12.23
C SER A 354 4.91 -27.73 -11.29
N ILE A 355 4.89 -27.10 -10.11
CA ILE A 355 3.75 -27.15 -9.17
C ILE A 355 2.95 -25.84 -9.12
N LEU A 356 3.49 -24.75 -9.68
CA LEU A 356 2.83 -23.45 -9.81
C LEU A 356 1.85 -23.43 -10.99
N SER A 357 0.93 -22.47 -10.95
CA SER A 357 -0.08 -22.27 -11.99
C SER A 357 0.56 -21.89 -13.33
N GLU A 358 0.11 -22.49 -14.44
CA GLU A 358 0.75 -22.32 -15.75
C GLU A 358 0.96 -20.84 -16.11
N LYS A 359 2.22 -20.46 -16.43
CA LYS A 359 2.66 -19.10 -16.78
C LYS A 359 2.46 -18.04 -15.67
N SER A 360 2.29 -18.41 -14.40
CA SER A 360 2.24 -17.42 -13.31
C SER A 360 3.57 -16.68 -13.16
N SER A 361 4.69 -17.41 -13.18
CA SER A 361 6.06 -16.86 -13.17
C SER A 361 6.27 -15.82 -12.07
N TRP A 362 5.99 -16.24 -10.83
CA TRP A 362 6.03 -15.42 -9.63
C TRP A 362 7.40 -14.78 -9.41
N ARG A 363 7.36 -13.51 -9.00
CA ARG A 363 8.51 -12.67 -8.73
C ARG A 363 8.36 -12.00 -7.39
N SER A 364 9.47 -11.71 -6.72
CA SER A 364 9.41 -10.64 -5.74
C SER A 364 9.43 -9.29 -6.43
N GLY A 365 8.68 -8.32 -5.89
CA GLY A 365 8.77 -6.91 -6.28
C GLY A 365 10.09 -6.26 -5.83
N ARG A 366 10.75 -6.82 -4.80
CA ARG A 366 11.97 -6.28 -4.18
C ARG A 366 13.09 -7.31 -4.06
N LEU A 367 14.29 -6.85 -3.70
CA LEU A 367 15.44 -7.71 -3.45
C LEU A 367 15.54 -8.17 -1.98
N THR A 368 14.92 -7.42 -1.07
CA THR A 368 14.94 -7.60 0.39
C THR A 368 13.55 -7.33 0.96
N PRO A 369 13.16 -7.93 2.10
CA PRO A 369 11.87 -7.68 2.71
C PRO A 369 11.80 -6.27 3.29
N ILE A 370 10.62 -5.68 3.24
CA ILE A 370 10.31 -4.40 3.89
C ILE A 370 10.07 -4.67 5.37
N THR A 371 10.81 -4.00 6.26
CA THR A 371 10.56 -4.14 7.70
C THR A 371 9.73 -2.97 8.22
N ILE A 372 8.52 -3.27 8.70
CA ILE A 372 7.59 -2.32 9.31
C ILE A 372 7.55 -2.57 10.84
N PRO A 373 6.86 -1.74 11.65
CA PRO A 373 6.96 -1.81 13.11
C PRO A 373 6.65 -3.19 13.68
N GLY A 374 7.24 -3.50 14.84
CA GLY A 374 7.00 -4.78 15.52
C GLY A 374 7.72 -5.96 14.86
N LYS A 375 8.72 -5.71 14.01
CA LYS A 375 9.47 -6.72 13.24
C LYS A 375 8.58 -7.54 12.30
N ASN A 376 7.63 -6.87 11.67
CA ASN A 376 6.86 -7.44 10.58
C ASN A 376 7.67 -7.27 9.28
N HIS A 377 7.99 -8.37 8.61
CA HIS A 377 8.76 -8.39 7.37
C HIS A 377 7.81 -8.65 6.20
N VAL A 378 7.47 -7.59 5.46
CA VAL A 378 6.59 -7.62 4.29
C VAL A 378 7.38 -8.06 3.07
N ILE A 379 6.78 -8.96 2.30
CA ILE A 379 7.28 -9.56 1.08
C ILE A 379 6.25 -9.33 0.00
N GLU A 380 6.71 -8.71 -1.07
CA GLU A 380 5.88 -8.36 -2.19
C GLU A 380 6.02 -9.38 -3.30
N ALA A 381 4.93 -10.05 -3.65
CA ALA A 381 4.89 -11.11 -4.64
C ALA A 381 4.01 -10.71 -5.84
N CYS A 382 4.59 -10.72 -7.05
CA CYS A 382 3.88 -10.37 -8.28
C CYS A 382 3.99 -11.48 -9.33
N SER A 383 2.84 -12.00 -9.76
CA SER A 383 2.69 -12.82 -10.97
C SER A 383 2.29 -11.92 -12.14
N PRO A 384 3.10 -11.78 -13.21
CA PRO A 384 2.74 -11.00 -14.39
C PRO A 384 1.48 -11.50 -15.11
N LYS A 385 1.04 -12.74 -14.86
CA LYS A 385 -0.25 -13.27 -15.36
C LYS A 385 -1.42 -12.66 -14.60
N TYR A 386 -1.38 -12.70 -13.27
CA TYR A 386 -2.49 -12.24 -12.43
C TYR A 386 -2.54 -10.71 -12.32
N ALA A 387 -1.38 -10.04 -12.24
CA ALA A 387 -1.30 -8.59 -12.32
C ALA A 387 -1.95 -8.04 -13.61
N LYS A 388 -1.68 -8.66 -14.77
CA LYS A 388 -2.30 -8.25 -16.04
C LYS A 388 -3.80 -8.51 -16.12
N MET A 389 -4.29 -9.55 -15.45
CA MET A 389 -5.73 -9.83 -15.35
C MET A 389 -6.43 -8.76 -14.51
N ALA A 390 -5.92 -8.49 -13.30
CA ALA A 390 -6.43 -7.45 -12.41
C ALA A 390 -6.37 -6.07 -13.08
N MET A 391 -5.22 -5.68 -13.63
CA MET A 391 -5.03 -4.41 -14.34
C MET A 391 -5.84 -4.28 -15.64
N GLY A 392 -6.34 -5.39 -16.20
CA GLY A 392 -7.27 -5.40 -17.33
C GLY A 392 -8.66 -4.86 -17.00
N THR A 393 -9.01 -4.76 -15.72
CA THR A 393 -10.26 -4.12 -15.26
C THR A 393 -10.14 -2.59 -15.16
N GLY A 394 -8.92 -2.08 -15.01
CA GLY A 394 -8.63 -0.67 -14.89
C GLY A 394 -7.33 -0.43 -14.11
N ALA A 395 -6.44 0.39 -14.67
CA ALA A 395 -5.13 0.65 -14.05
C ALA A 395 -5.19 1.46 -12.73
N HIS A 396 -6.35 2.00 -12.37
CA HIS A 396 -6.57 2.65 -11.08
C HIS A 396 -6.65 1.66 -9.90
N HIS A 397 -6.77 0.36 -10.17
CA HIS A 397 -6.68 -0.71 -9.18
C HIS A 397 -5.24 -1.14 -8.86
N VAL A 398 -4.23 -0.46 -9.43
CA VAL A 398 -2.83 -0.88 -9.26
C VAL A 398 -2.39 -0.84 -7.80
N THR A 399 -2.85 0.09 -6.97
CA THR A 399 -2.49 0.16 -5.54
C THR A 399 -3.28 -0.85 -4.69
N ALA A 400 -3.59 -2.01 -5.27
CA ALA A 400 -4.06 -3.21 -4.61
C ALA A 400 -3.20 -4.41 -5.08
N LEU A 401 -2.00 -4.11 -5.60
CA LEU A 401 -1.03 -5.01 -6.19
C LEU A 401 0.37 -4.43 -5.89
N PRO A 402 1.33 -5.24 -5.41
CA PRO A 402 1.40 -6.69 -5.54
C PRO A 402 0.64 -7.47 -4.45
N CYS A 403 0.80 -8.80 -4.43
CA CYS A 403 0.29 -9.60 -3.32
C CYS A 403 1.26 -9.51 -2.13
N GLU A 404 0.76 -9.18 -0.95
CA GLU A 404 1.56 -9.11 0.28
C GLU A 404 1.58 -10.44 1.05
N ILE A 405 2.78 -10.82 1.50
CA ILE A 405 3.03 -11.86 2.50
C ILE A 405 3.81 -11.20 3.63
N THR A 406 3.47 -11.45 4.89
CA THR A 406 4.28 -10.99 6.02
C THR A 406 4.83 -12.13 6.85
N VAL A 407 6.05 -11.96 7.36
CA VAL A 407 6.70 -12.88 8.28
C VAL A 407 6.97 -12.15 9.59
N GLN A 408 6.54 -12.74 10.70
CA GLN A 408 6.76 -12.20 12.04
C GLN A 408 6.96 -13.34 13.04
N ILE A 409 7.52 -13.03 14.21
CA ILE A 409 7.52 -13.91 15.38
C ILE A 409 6.55 -13.33 16.40
N ILE A 410 5.64 -14.16 16.89
CA ILE A 410 4.67 -13.81 17.93
C ILE A 410 4.76 -14.74 19.12
N ASP A 411 4.52 -14.19 20.30
CA ASP A 411 4.25 -14.96 21.51
C ASP A 411 2.74 -15.25 21.57
N ARG A 412 2.35 -16.50 21.28
CA ARG A 412 0.93 -16.89 21.21
C ARG A 412 0.29 -17.10 22.58
N GLU A 413 1.08 -17.40 23.60
CA GLU A 413 0.57 -17.68 24.95
C GLU A 413 0.77 -16.48 25.90
N GLY A 414 1.49 -15.44 25.48
CA GLY A 414 1.84 -14.27 26.29
C GLY A 414 2.82 -14.61 27.42
N ASP A 415 3.52 -15.75 27.31
CA ASP A 415 4.40 -16.29 28.35
C ASP A 415 5.89 -15.97 28.16
N GLY A 416 6.27 -15.45 26.98
CA GLY A 416 7.64 -15.18 26.57
C GLY A 416 8.50 -16.43 26.34
N VAL A 417 7.87 -17.61 26.23
CA VAL A 417 8.54 -18.92 26.15
C VAL A 417 8.12 -19.72 24.91
N LYS A 418 6.87 -19.58 24.43
CA LYS A 418 6.39 -20.26 23.20
C LYS A 418 6.13 -19.31 22.04
N GLU A 419 7.21 -18.84 21.46
CA GLU A 419 7.16 -18.10 20.20
C GLU A 419 6.78 -18.98 19.02
N SER A 420 5.95 -18.45 18.12
CA SER A 420 5.61 -19.02 16.82
C SER A 420 6.06 -18.07 15.71
N LEU A 421 6.67 -18.62 14.67
CA LEU A 421 6.86 -17.90 13.41
C LEU A 421 5.51 -17.91 12.68
N VAL A 422 4.94 -16.75 12.43
CA VAL A 422 3.68 -16.61 11.67
C VAL A 422 3.97 -16.02 10.30
N ILE A 423 3.44 -16.69 9.29
CA ILE A 423 3.42 -16.20 7.92
C ILE A 423 1.97 -15.86 7.58
N SER A 424 1.72 -14.59 7.29
CA SER A 424 0.40 -14.07 6.94
C SER A 424 0.35 -13.75 5.45
N TYR A 425 -0.81 -13.91 4.84
CA TYR A 425 -1.07 -13.61 3.43
C TYR A 425 -2.28 -12.69 3.36
N LEU A 426 -2.21 -11.69 2.48
CA LEU A 426 -3.36 -10.92 2.06
C LEU A 426 -4.25 -11.82 1.17
N ASP A 427 -5.49 -12.13 1.57
CA ASP A 427 -6.29 -13.14 0.86
C ASP A 427 -6.75 -12.62 -0.52
N PRO A 428 -6.37 -13.28 -1.63
CA PRO A 428 -6.75 -12.86 -2.97
C PRO A 428 -8.27 -12.84 -3.22
N HIS A 429 -9.05 -13.62 -2.48
CA HIS A 429 -10.51 -13.61 -2.58
C HIS A 429 -11.08 -12.32 -2.00
N PHE A 430 -10.59 -11.87 -0.85
CA PHE A 430 -10.96 -10.59 -0.29
C PHE A 430 -10.48 -9.45 -1.19
N MET A 431 -9.22 -9.46 -1.62
CA MET A 431 -8.67 -8.41 -2.49
C MET A 431 -9.47 -8.23 -3.77
N LEU A 432 -9.70 -9.31 -4.52
CA LEU A 432 -10.45 -9.26 -5.78
C LEU A 432 -11.96 -9.04 -5.54
N GLY A 433 -12.51 -9.58 -4.45
CA GLY A 433 -13.94 -9.49 -4.11
C GLY A 433 -14.35 -8.13 -3.55
N ALA A 434 -13.48 -7.45 -2.81
CA ALA A 434 -13.76 -6.17 -2.15
C ALA A 434 -13.23 -4.96 -2.95
N LEU A 435 -12.03 -5.05 -3.51
CA LEU A 435 -11.39 -3.89 -4.14
C LEU A 435 -11.71 -3.75 -5.63
N PHE A 436 -12.17 -4.81 -6.30
CA PHE A 436 -12.52 -4.80 -7.74
C PHE A 436 -14.04 -4.93 -7.98
N ALA A 437 -14.86 -4.72 -6.94
CA ALA A 437 -16.31 -4.94 -6.98
C ALA A 437 -17.12 -3.92 -7.80
N ASP A 438 -16.49 -2.86 -8.34
CA ASP A 438 -17.10 -1.91 -9.27
C ASP A 438 -17.08 -2.39 -10.72
N VAL A 439 -16.36 -3.47 -11.01
CA VAL A 439 -16.18 -4.01 -12.35
C VAL A 439 -17.35 -4.93 -12.70
N GLU A 440 -18.14 -4.54 -13.70
CA GLU A 440 -19.15 -5.43 -14.30
C GLU A 440 -18.46 -6.55 -15.12
N LEU A 441 -18.26 -7.71 -14.48
CA LEU A 441 -17.73 -8.93 -15.10
C LEU A 441 -18.86 -9.79 -15.71
N THR A 442 -18.59 -10.46 -16.82
CA THR A 442 -19.46 -11.56 -17.30
C THR A 442 -19.32 -12.81 -16.41
N GLU A 443 -20.25 -13.77 -16.51
CA GLU A 443 -20.17 -15.05 -15.76
C GLU A 443 -18.84 -15.79 -16.02
N ASP A 444 -18.35 -15.80 -17.26
CA ASP A 444 -17.05 -16.37 -17.63
C ASP A 444 -15.89 -15.62 -16.95
N GLN A 445 -15.91 -14.28 -16.95
CA GLN A 445 -14.88 -13.45 -16.32
C GLN A 445 -14.91 -13.55 -14.79
N GLN A 446 -16.10 -13.64 -14.18
CA GLN A 446 -16.24 -13.86 -12.74
C GLN A 446 -15.68 -15.23 -12.36
N THR A 447 -15.92 -16.26 -13.17
CA THR A 447 -15.34 -17.59 -13.00
C THR A 447 -13.81 -17.54 -13.12
N GLU A 448 -13.28 -16.78 -14.08
CA GLU A 448 -11.83 -16.56 -14.24
C GLU A 448 -11.21 -15.82 -13.04
N PHE A 449 -11.87 -14.79 -12.50
CA PHE A 449 -11.44 -14.06 -11.30
C PHE A 449 -11.44 -14.94 -10.05
N THR A 450 -12.49 -15.69 -9.78
CA THR A 450 -12.54 -16.65 -8.66
C THR A 450 -11.48 -17.75 -8.82
N THR A 451 -11.24 -18.21 -10.05
CA THR A 451 -10.17 -19.18 -10.36
C THR A 451 -8.78 -18.56 -10.16
N ALA A 452 -8.60 -17.27 -10.47
CA ALA A 452 -7.37 -16.54 -10.20
C ALA A 452 -7.10 -16.40 -8.70
N ALA A 453 -8.09 -16.02 -7.89
CA ALA A 453 -7.96 -15.93 -6.44
C ALA A 453 -7.43 -17.24 -5.81
N ASN A 454 -8.08 -18.37 -6.15
CA ASN A 454 -7.68 -19.70 -5.73
C ASN A 454 -6.25 -20.05 -6.15
N ASN A 455 -5.90 -19.78 -7.41
CA ASN A 455 -4.56 -20.06 -7.93
C ASN A 455 -3.49 -19.17 -7.29
N ILE A 456 -3.78 -17.90 -6.97
CA ILE A 456 -2.85 -17.01 -6.29
C ILE A 456 -2.58 -17.54 -4.88
N LYS A 457 -3.62 -17.81 -4.08
CA LYS A 457 -3.50 -18.36 -2.72
C LYS A 457 -2.69 -19.67 -2.74
N SER A 458 -3.02 -20.60 -3.65
CA SER A 458 -2.31 -21.87 -3.80
C SER A 458 -0.85 -21.72 -4.24
N ASP A 459 -0.57 -20.85 -5.23
CA ASP A 459 0.79 -20.62 -5.71
C ASP A 459 1.67 -19.99 -4.63
N LEU A 460 1.18 -18.96 -3.94
CA LEU A 460 1.95 -18.28 -2.87
C LEU A 460 2.25 -19.23 -1.70
N GLN A 461 1.28 -20.05 -1.28
CA GLN A 461 1.52 -21.08 -0.27
C GLN A 461 2.56 -22.12 -0.72
N LYS A 462 2.61 -22.49 -2.01
CA LYS A 462 3.65 -23.38 -2.56
C LYS A 462 5.03 -22.72 -2.61
N VAL A 463 5.11 -21.42 -2.94
CA VAL A 463 6.35 -20.65 -2.88
C VAL A 463 6.88 -20.63 -1.44
N VAL A 464 6.04 -20.37 -0.45
CA VAL A 464 6.44 -20.36 0.97
C VAL A 464 6.78 -21.77 1.46
N ALA A 465 6.03 -22.80 1.09
CA ALA A 465 6.37 -24.18 1.42
C ALA A 465 7.75 -24.57 0.85
N ALA A 466 8.02 -24.30 -0.42
CA ALA A 466 9.34 -24.53 -1.02
C ALA A 466 10.45 -23.71 -0.35
N ALA A 467 10.16 -22.47 0.09
CA ALA A 467 11.11 -21.65 0.82
C ALA A 467 11.48 -22.26 2.19
N LEU A 468 10.50 -22.80 2.92
CA LEU A 468 10.69 -23.40 4.24
C LEU A 468 11.23 -24.83 4.19
N ASP A 469 10.70 -25.68 3.32
CA ASP A 469 11.00 -27.12 3.28
C ASP A 469 12.31 -27.45 2.53
N VAL A 470 12.78 -26.56 1.66
CA VAL A 470 13.91 -26.82 0.74
C VAL A 470 15.05 -25.80 0.87
N ASN A 471 14.73 -24.51 1.03
CA ASN A 471 15.71 -23.42 1.00
C ASN A 471 16.06 -22.83 2.38
N SER A 472 15.46 -23.34 3.46
CA SER A 472 15.67 -22.86 4.84
C SER A 472 16.42 -23.92 5.66
N ASP A 473 17.34 -23.48 6.52
CA ASP A 473 18.01 -24.35 7.50
C ASP A 473 17.17 -24.58 8.78
N LEU A 474 15.93 -24.09 8.83
CA LEU A 474 15.02 -24.23 9.97
C LEU A 474 14.25 -25.56 9.94
N ASP A 475 14.46 -26.40 10.96
CA ASP A 475 13.67 -27.62 11.18
C ASP A 475 12.32 -27.29 11.85
N LEU A 476 11.24 -27.31 11.07
CA LEU A 476 9.90 -26.85 11.45
C LEU A 476 8.87 -28.00 11.50
N ASN A 477 7.96 -27.93 12.47
CA ASN A 477 6.71 -28.68 12.40
C ASN A 477 5.82 -28.11 11.29
N TYR A 478 4.95 -28.94 10.73
CA TYR A 478 3.92 -28.49 9.77
C TYR A 478 3.16 -27.26 10.28
N GLY A 479 3.03 -26.27 9.40
CA GLY A 479 2.30 -25.04 9.69
C GLY A 479 0.84 -25.32 10.04
N VAL A 480 0.35 -24.66 11.08
CA VAL A 480 -1.04 -24.74 11.53
C VAL A 480 -1.71 -23.41 11.25
N GLN A 481 -2.83 -23.43 10.52
CA GLN A 481 -3.63 -22.23 10.30
C GLN A 481 -4.14 -21.67 11.64
N ILE A 482 -4.08 -20.36 11.78
CA ILE A 482 -4.67 -19.61 12.90
C ILE A 482 -5.58 -18.53 12.33
N SER A 483 -6.66 -18.25 13.05
CA SER A 483 -7.67 -17.26 12.66
C SER A 483 -7.88 -16.25 13.78
N TYR A 484 -8.35 -15.07 13.40
CA TYR A 484 -8.73 -13.97 14.27
C TYR A 484 -10.09 -13.48 13.82
N ASP A 485 -10.95 -13.10 14.77
CA ASP A 485 -12.34 -12.76 14.46
C ASP A 485 -12.41 -11.35 13.87
N MET A 486 -12.52 -11.25 12.54
CA MET A 486 -12.66 -9.98 11.81
C MET A 486 -14.11 -9.50 11.71
N LEU A 487 -15.07 -10.31 12.19
CA LEU A 487 -16.50 -10.07 12.21
C LEU A 487 -17.03 -10.08 13.64
N PRO A 488 -18.21 -9.48 13.92
CA PRO A 488 -18.88 -9.65 15.21
C PRO A 488 -19.17 -11.14 15.46
N GLN A 489 -18.94 -11.62 16.68
CA GLN A 489 -19.41 -12.95 17.07
C GLN A 489 -20.95 -12.94 17.17
N ASP A 490 -21.61 -13.94 16.59
CA ASP A 490 -23.06 -14.16 16.74
C ASP A 490 -23.40 -14.62 18.17
N ASP A 491 -24.12 -13.79 18.92
CA ASP A 491 -24.66 -14.04 20.29
C ASP A 491 -25.83 -15.06 20.36
#